data_AF-A0A956KWU3-F1
#
_entry.id   AF-A0A956KWU3-F1
#
_cell.length_a   1.000
_cell.length_b   1.000
_cell.length_c   1.000
_cell.angle_alpha   90.00
_cell.angle_beta   90.00
_cell.angle_gamma   90.00
#
_symmetry.space_group_name_H-M   'P 1'
#
loop_
_entity.id
_entity.type
_entity.pdbx_description
1 polymer ?
#
loop_
_entity_poly.entity_id
_entity_poly.type
_entity_poly.pdbx_seq_one_letter_code
_entity_poly.pdbx_strand_id
1 'polypeptide(L)' 'MATFDESRAWLKGPDFFPRFRAPAQGQPLASLGLALDEELLIVERGGLRRGFLVRQAGWHHVIQGELALQPYVVSF' A
#
# COMPACT_ATOMS: atom_id res chain seq x y z
N MET A 1 -24.31 17.09 -13.07
CA MET A 1 -23.12 16.38 -12.57
C MET A 1 -22.55 17.21 -11.43
N ALA A 2 -22.32 16.62 -10.25
CA ALA A 2 -21.73 17.36 -9.14
C ALA A 2 -20.24 17.60 -9.42
N THR A 3 -19.78 18.85 -9.30
CA THR A 3 -18.37 19.22 -9.43
C THR A 3 -17.58 18.62 -8.27
N PHE A 4 -16.43 17.99 -8.55
CA PHE A 4 -15.54 17.47 -7.52
C PHE A 4 -14.96 18.63 -6.70
N ASP A 5 -15.15 18.58 -5.38
CA ASP A 5 -14.62 19.55 -4.41
C ASP A 5 -13.44 18.92 -3.67
N GLU A 6 -12.23 19.27 -4.09
CA GLU A 6 -10.96 18.74 -3.56
C GLU A 6 -10.80 19.01 -2.06
N SER A 7 -11.39 20.07 -1.53
CA SER A 7 -11.31 20.40 -0.11
C SER A 7 -11.94 19.33 0.79
N ARG A 8 -12.87 18.54 0.24
CA ARG A 8 -13.54 17.42 0.93
C ARG A 8 -12.76 16.12 0.86
N ALA A 9 -11.72 16.03 0.02
CA ALA A 9 -10.87 14.85 -0.08
C ALA A 9 -9.88 14.72 1.10
N TRP A 10 -9.70 15.79 1.87
CA TRP A 10 -8.78 15.84 3.01
C TRP A 10 -9.45 15.42 4.32
N LEU A 11 -8.70 14.73 5.17
CA LEU A 11 -9.15 14.39 6.52
C LEU A 11 -9.30 15.67 7.34
N LYS A 12 -10.46 15.83 8.00
CA LYS A 12 -10.77 16.98 8.85
C LYS A 12 -10.21 16.88 10.27
N GLY A 13 -9.62 15.73 10.63
CA GLY A 13 -9.10 15.44 11.96
C GLY A 13 -7.69 14.83 11.91
N PRO A 14 -7.11 14.50 13.09
CA PRO A 14 -5.78 13.90 13.16
C PRO A 14 -5.71 12.60 12.36
N ASP A 15 -4.63 12.41 11.59
CA ASP A 15 -4.39 11.17 10.84
C ASP A 15 -3.83 10.10 11.78
N PHE A 16 -4.72 9.37 12.45
CA PHE A 16 -4.37 8.32 13.41
C PHE A 16 -3.83 7.05 12.75
N PHE A 17 -3.98 6.92 11.42
CA PHE A 17 -3.59 5.73 10.66
C PHE A 17 -2.76 6.17 9.44
N PRO A 18 -1.51 6.61 9.67
CA PRO A 18 -0.67 7.08 8.59
C PRO A 18 -0.52 5.98 7.54
N ARG A 19 -0.91 6.29 6.30
CA ARG A 19 -0.83 5.36 5.18
C ARG A 19 0.61 4.89 5.00
N PHE A 20 0.80 3.59 4.79
CA PHE A 20 2.10 3.05 4.44
C PHE A 20 2.49 3.49 3.04
N ARG A 21 3.56 4.30 2.91
CA ARG A 21 4.16 4.63 1.62
C ARG A 21 5.12 3.52 1.23
N ALA A 22 4.76 2.73 0.24
CA ALA A 22 5.61 1.67 -0.25
C ALA A 22 6.93 2.26 -0.82
N PRO A 23 8.09 1.74 -0.41
CA PRO A 23 9.37 2.21 -0.94
C PRO A 23 9.48 1.91 -2.43
N ALA A 24 10.21 2.76 -3.16
CA ALA A 24 10.42 2.60 -4.61
C ALA A 24 11.02 1.23 -4.95
N GLN A 25 11.87 0.68 -4.08
CA GLN A 25 12.42 -0.67 -4.20
C GLN A 25 11.97 -1.52 -3.01
N GLY A 26 11.56 -2.75 -3.30
CA GLY A 26 11.29 -3.77 -2.28
C GLY A 26 12.57 -4.48 -1.84
N GLN A 27 12.44 -5.33 -0.83
CA GLN A 27 13.49 -6.27 -0.44
C GLN A 27 13.15 -7.68 -0.98
N PRO A 28 14.15 -8.48 -1.36
CA PRO A 28 13.91 -9.88 -1.74
C PRO A 28 13.26 -10.66 -0.58
N LEU A 29 12.27 -11.49 -0.87
CA LEU A 29 11.60 -12.31 0.16
C LEU A 29 12.60 -13.20 0.92
N ALA A 30 13.60 -13.74 0.22
CA ALA A 30 14.63 -14.60 0.81
C ALA A 30 15.49 -13.89 1.87
N SER A 31 15.60 -12.56 1.84
CA SER A 31 16.41 -11.82 2.82
C SER A 31 15.64 -11.48 4.11
N LEU A 32 14.33 -11.73 4.16
CA LEU A 32 13.46 -11.29 5.26
C LEU A 32 13.31 -12.32 6.39
N GLY A 33 13.83 -13.54 6.22
CA GLY A 33 13.73 -14.59 7.24
C GLY A 33 12.29 -14.91 7.66
N LEU A 34 11.35 -14.79 6.72
CA LEU A 34 9.92 -14.96 6.99
C LEU A 34 9.59 -16.42 7.33
N ALA A 35 8.61 -16.61 8.20
CA ALA A 35 8.05 -17.93 8.44
C ALA A 35 7.34 -18.44 7.16
N LEU A 36 7.24 -19.75 7.01
CA LEU A 36 6.66 -20.37 5.81
C LEU A 36 5.16 -20.11 5.66
N ASP A 37 4.50 -19.76 6.75
CA ASP A 37 3.08 -19.45 6.85
C ASP A 37 2.78 -17.95 6.82
N GLU A 38 3.78 -17.09 6.56
CA GLU A 38 3.53 -15.66 6.42
C GLU A 38 2.69 -15.34 5.18
N GLU A 39 1.59 -14.63 5.42
CA GLU A 39 0.68 -14.24 4.36
C GLU A 39 1.16 -12.97 3.65
N LEU A 40 1.12 -13.02 2.32
CA LEU A 40 1.48 -11.92 1.45
C LEU A 40 0.29 -11.47 0.63
N LEU A 41 0.05 -10.16 0.63
CA LEU A 41 -0.76 -9.53 -0.39
C LEU A 41 0.11 -9.22 -1.61
N ILE A 42 -0.25 -9.80 -2.75
CA ILE A 42 0.45 -9.57 -4.02
C ILE A 42 -0.37 -8.61 -4.88
N VAL A 43 0.27 -7.53 -5.33
CA VAL A 43 -0.29 -6.62 -6.34
C VAL A 43 0.55 -6.64 -7.60
N GLU A 44 -0.13 -6.66 -8.74
CA GLU A 44 0.49 -6.71 -10.05
C GLU A 44 -0.11 -5.66 -10.98
N ARG A 45 0.76 -4.95 -11.71
CA ARG A 45 0.37 -4.00 -12.75
C ARG A 45 1.52 -3.86 -13.76
N GLY A 46 1.20 -3.92 -15.05
CA GLY A 46 2.18 -3.69 -16.12
C GLY A 46 3.39 -4.61 -16.05
N GLY A 47 3.21 -5.88 -15.64
CA GLY A 47 4.30 -6.84 -15.47
C GLY A 47 5.17 -6.64 -14.22
N LEU A 48 4.90 -5.60 -13.42
CA LEU A 48 5.56 -5.38 -12.13
C LEU A 48 4.71 -5.96 -11.00
N ARG A 49 5.36 -6.70 -10.10
CA ARG A 49 4.75 -7.35 -8.94
C ARG A 49 5.38 -6.86 -7.65
N ARG A 50 4.55 -6.57 -6.64
CA ARG A 50 4.99 -6.28 -5.26
C ARG A 50 4.26 -7.18 -4.28
N GLY A 51 4.96 -7.62 -3.24
CA GLY A 51 4.40 -8.32 -2.10
C GLY A 51 4.43 -7.46 -0.84
N PHE A 52 3.36 -7.48 -0.07
CA PHE A 52 3.25 -6.82 1.22
C PHE A 52 2.88 -7.86 2.28
N LEU A 53 3.53 -7.81 3.44
CA LEU A 53 3.13 -8.65 4.57
C LEU A 53 1.76 -8.20 5.06
N VAL A 54 0.81 -9.14 5.20
CA VAL A 54 -0.56 -8.82 5.65
C VAL A 54 -0.52 -8.11 7.01
N ARG A 55 0.37 -8.53 7.93
CA ARG A 55 0.55 -7.86 9.23
C ARG A 55 1.00 -6.40 9.14
N GLN A 56 1.71 -5.99 8.09
CA GLN A 56 2.06 -4.57 7.88
C GLN A 56 0.84 -3.78 7.38
N ALA A 57 0.04 -4.39 6.50
CA ALA A 57 -1.22 -3.80 6.05
C ALA A 57 -2.23 -3.67 7.20
N GLY A 58 -2.25 -4.63 8.14
CA GLY A 58 -3.14 -4.62 9.29
C GLY A 58 -2.94 -3.43 10.24
N TRP A 59 -1.71 -2.91 10.38
CA TRP A 59 -1.45 -1.70 11.16
C TRP A 59 -1.78 -0.42 10.41
N HIS A 60 -1.36 -0.34 9.14
CA HIS A 60 -1.49 0.90 8.37
C HIS A 60 -2.86 1.09 7.72
N HIS A 61 -3.65 0.02 7.57
CA HIS A 61 -4.94 -0.10 6.86
C HIS A 61 -4.91 0.25 5.37
N VAL A 62 -3.97 1.10 4.95
CA VAL A 62 -3.79 1.56 3.58
C VAL A 62 -2.32 1.52 3.21
N ILE A 63 -2.04 0.91 2.05
CA ILE A 63 -0.74 0.95 1.39
C ILE A 63 -0.89 1.75 0.11
N GLN A 64 0.02 2.70 -0.12
CA GLN A 64 0.01 3.52 -1.32
C GLN A 64 1.41 3.66 -1.90
N GLY A 65 1.48 3.89 -3.21
CA GLY A 65 2.73 4.11 -3.91
C GLY A 65 2.54 4.22 -5.40
N GLU A 66 3.61 3.95 -6.14
CA GLU A 66 3.62 3.92 -7.59
C GLU A 66 4.00 2.51 -8.08
N LEU A 67 3.25 2.02 -9.07
CA LEU A 67 3.51 0.75 -9.75
C LEU A 67 3.26 0.94 -11.24
N ALA A 68 4.26 0.63 -12.07
CA ALA A 68 4.24 0.86 -13.52
C ALA A 68 3.89 2.33 -13.88
N LEU A 69 4.54 3.29 -13.21
CA LEU A 69 4.35 4.74 -13.40
C LEU A 69 2.93 5.23 -13.10
N GLN A 70 2.13 4.44 -12.39
CA GLN A 70 0.77 4.79 -12.01
C GLN A 70 0.59 4.73 -10.50
N PRO A 71 -0.14 5.69 -9.89
CA PRO A 71 -0.47 5.62 -8.49
C PRO A 71 -1.34 4.40 -8.21
N TYR A 72 -1.09 3.74 -7.09
CA TYR A 72 -1.96 2.68 -6.60
C TYR A 72 -2.26 2.87 -5.12
N VAL A 73 -3.43 2.37 -4.72
CA VAL A 73 -3.84 2.23 -3.33
C VAL A 73 -4.32 0.81 -3.11
N VAL A 74 -3.96 0.24 -1.98
CA VAL A 74 -4.51 -0.99 -1.43
C VAL A 74 -5.12 -0.61 -0.09
N SER A 75 -6.38 -0.96 0.11
CA SER A 75 -7.07 -0.83 1.38
C SER A 75 -7.53 -2.21 1.84
N PHE A 76 -7.50 -2.43 3.15
CA PHE A 76 -8.01 -3.62 3.80
C PHE A 76 -9.19 -3.27 4.72
#